data_AF-A0A8S3J5R1-F1
#
_entry.id   AF-A0A8S3J5R1-F1
#
_cell.length_a   1.000
_cell.length_b   1.000
_cell.length_c   1.000
_cell.angle_alpha   90.00
_cell.angle_beta   90.00
_cell.angle_gamma   90.00
#
_symmetry.space_group_name_H-M   'P 1'
#
loop_
_entity.id
_entity.type
_entity.pdbx_description
1 polymer ?
#
loop_
_entity_poly.entity_id
_entity_poly.type
_entity_poly.pdbx_seq_one_letter_code
_entity_poly.pdbx_strand_id
1 'polypeptide(L)'
;MFQKEGNIIRHPKDLRQDNEDKKKIFPKGWIISIVTLLILIILAVGIYLIIHFTSRIASTTNIVNPSIRWNTTGITVAGVGGSPGNNSSQLNTPADVSVDFSNTLYIA
;
A
#
# COMPACT_ATOMS: atom_id res chain seq x y z
N MET A 1 3.55 -38.29 67.65
CA MET A 1 3.51 -37.37 66.49
C MET A 1 4.90 -37.34 65.88
N PHE A 2 5.21 -38.24 64.95
CA PHE A 2 6.45 -38.25 64.16
C PHE A 2 6.15 -38.91 62.83
N GLN A 3 6.10 -38.11 61.78
CA GLN A 3 5.87 -38.56 60.42
C GLN A 3 7.19 -39.18 59.92
N LYS A 4 7.23 -40.50 59.79
CA LYS A 4 8.35 -41.19 59.15
C LYS A 4 8.30 -40.86 57.66
N GLU A 5 9.15 -39.94 57.21
CA GLU A 5 9.44 -39.83 55.78
C GLU A 5 10.14 -41.11 55.34
N GLY A 6 9.39 -41.97 54.66
CA GLY A 6 9.91 -43.16 54.04
C GLY A 6 10.85 -42.75 52.90
N ASN A 7 12.14 -42.96 53.09
CA ASN A 7 13.12 -42.86 52.02
C ASN A 7 12.94 -44.07 51.09
N ILE A 8 12.12 -43.91 50.05
CA ILE A 8 11.84 -44.97 49.08
C ILE A 8 13.07 -45.10 48.17
N ILE A 9 13.87 -46.13 48.37
CA ILE A 9 14.93 -46.54 47.45
C ILE A 9 14.25 -47.03 46.18
N ARG A 10 14.13 -46.16 45.17
CA ARG A 10 13.56 -46.52 43.87
C ARG A 10 14.49 -47.50 43.19
N HIS A 11 13.96 -48.64 42.75
CA HIS A 11 14.77 -49.60 42.04
C HIS A 11 15.17 -48.99 40.68
N PRO A 12 16.40 -49.23 40.20
CA PRO A 12 16.91 -48.62 38.96
C PRO A 12 16.07 -48.95 37.72
N LYS A 13 15.20 -49.95 37.77
CA LYS A 13 14.24 -50.29 36.71
C LYS A 13 13.06 -49.32 36.64
N ASP A 14 12.66 -48.73 37.76
CA ASP A 14 11.52 -47.81 37.85
C ASP A 14 11.88 -46.45 37.23
N LEU A 15 13.12 -46.02 37.45
CA LEU A 15 13.77 -44.87 36.79
C LEU A 15 14.10 -45.11 35.31
N ARG A 16 13.97 -46.35 34.84
CA ARG A 16 14.10 -46.64 33.41
C ARG A 16 12.73 -46.58 32.74
N GLN A 17 11.71 -47.08 33.42
CA GLN A 17 10.34 -47.10 32.93
C GLN A 17 9.74 -45.68 32.85
N ASP A 18 9.97 -44.83 33.85
CA ASP A 18 9.49 -43.44 33.85
C ASP A 18 10.06 -42.61 32.69
N ASN A 19 11.33 -42.85 32.32
CA ASN A 19 12.00 -42.19 31.21
C ASN A 19 11.51 -42.70 29.85
N GLU A 20 11.14 -43.98 29.75
CA GLU A 20 10.53 -44.55 28.55
C GLU A 20 9.07 -44.08 28.37
N ASP A 21 8.30 -43.93 29.44
CA ASP A 21 6.93 -43.43 29.37
C ASP A 21 6.89 -41.91 29.12
N LYS A 22 7.89 -41.15 29.58
CA LYS A 22 8.12 -39.75 29.17
C LYS A 22 8.40 -39.61 27.67
N LYS A 23 9.04 -40.59 27.01
CA LYS A 23 9.24 -40.57 25.55
C LYS A 23 7.93 -40.77 24.78
N LYS A 24 6.93 -41.43 25.36
CA LYS A 24 5.60 -41.65 24.76
C LYS A 24 4.63 -40.47 24.93
N ILE A 25 4.97 -39.51 25.79
CA ILE A 25 4.15 -38.32 26.10
C ILE A 25 4.08 -37.30 24.95
N PHE A 26 4.89 -37.47 23.90
CA PHE A 26 4.72 -36.72 22.65
C PHE A 26 3.91 -37.57 21.67
N PRO A 27 2.56 -37.46 21.66
CA PRO A 27 1.73 -38.23 20.74
C PRO A 27 2.17 -37.92 19.31
N LYS A 28 2.37 -38.96 18.50
CA LYS A 28 2.94 -38.87 17.14
C LYS A 28 2.18 -37.90 16.20
N GLY A 29 0.94 -37.53 16.53
CA GLY A 29 0.15 -36.52 15.82
C GLY A 29 0.51 -35.06 16.11
N TRP A 30 1.25 -34.76 17.20
CA TRP A 30 1.60 -33.39 17.56
C TRP A 30 2.49 -32.72 16.52
N ILE A 31 3.38 -33.49 15.88
CA ILE A 31 4.24 -32.99 14.81
C ILE A 31 3.39 -32.57 13.60
N ILE A 32 2.37 -33.35 13.24
CA ILE A 32 1.46 -33.03 12.15
C ILE A 32 0.68 -31.74 12.46
N SER A 33 0.22 -31.58 13.72
CA SER A 33 -0.43 -30.35 14.17
C SER A 33 0.48 -29.13 14.14
N ILE A 34 1.79 -29.29 14.41
CA ILE A 34 2.77 -28.20 14.29
C ILE A 34 2.98 -27.85 12.82
N VAL A 35 3.13 -28.85 11.95
CA VAL A 35 3.35 -28.63 10.52
C VAL A 35 2.15 -27.95 9.87
N THR A 36 0.92 -28.37 10.21
CA THR A 36 -0.29 -27.71 9.70
C THR A 36 -0.41 -26.27 10.21
N LEU A 37 -0.07 -26.01 11.48
CA LEU A 37 -0.06 -24.66 12.03
C LEU A 37 0.97 -23.76 11.34
N LEU A 38 2.17 -24.27 11.06
CA LEU A 38 3.22 -23.53 10.34
C LEU A 38 2.80 -23.20 8.91
N ILE A 39 2.16 -24.14 8.20
CA ILE A 39 1.64 -23.89 6.85
C ILE A 39 0.57 -22.80 6.87
N LEU A 40 -0.36 -22.83 7.83
CA LEU A 40 -1.38 -21.80 7.98
C LEU A 40 -0.78 -20.41 8.27
N ILE A 41 0.27 -20.34 9.09
CA ILE A 41 0.99 -19.10 9.37
C ILE A 41 1.67 -18.57 8.11
N ILE A 42 2.36 -19.43 7.34
CA ILE A 42 3.02 -19.04 6.09
C ILE A 42 2.00 -18.51 5.08
N LEU A 43 0.85 -19.18 4.93
CA LEU A 43 -0.23 -18.73 4.05
C LEU A 43 -0.81 -17.38 4.52
N ALA A 44 -1.05 -17.21 5.81
CA ALA A 44 -1.57 -15.96 6.37
C ALA A 44 -0.60 -14.78 6.15
N VAL A 45 0.70 -15.00 6.37
CA VAL A 45 1.74 -13.99 6.14
C VAL A 45 1.86 -13.67 4.65
N GLY A 46 1.84 -14.68 3.77
CA GLY A 46 1.87 -14.47 2.32
C GLY A 46 0.71 -13.61 1.82
N ILE A 47 -0.52 -13.91 2.26
CA ILE A 47 -1.72 -13.14 1.90
C ILE A 47 -1.60 -11.70 2.43
N TYR A 48 -1.16 -11.52 3.68
CA TYR A 48 -0.96 -10.20 4.28
C TYR A 48 0.03 -9.34 3.47
N LEU A 49 1.16 -9.93 3.04
CA LEU A 49 2.17 -9.24 2.24
C LEU A 49 1.67 -8.87 0.84
N ILE A 50 0.88 -9.74 0.19
CA ILE A 50 0.27 -9.44 -1.12
C ILE A 50 -0.69 -8.25 -1.01
N ILE A 51 -1.53 -8.20 0.04
CA ILE A 51 -2.45 -7.08 0.27
C ILE A 51 -1.67 -5.81 0.60
N HIS A 52 -0.68 -5.88 1.49
CA HIS A 52 0.15 -4.73 1.84
C HIS A 52 0.89 -4.19 0.61
N PHE A 53 1.46 -5.06 -0.22
CA PHE A 53 2.15 -4.68 -1.45
C PHE A 53 1.19 -4.06 -2.47
N THR A 54 0.04 -4.69 -2.72
CA THR A 54 -0.96 -4.17 -3.68
C THR A 54 -1.54 -2.84 -3.23
N SER A 55 -1.67 -2.61 -1.91
CA SER A 55 -2.10 -1.31 -1.36
C SER A 55 -1.10 -0.18 -1.63
N ARG A 56 0.18 -0.49 -1.85
CA ARG A 56 1.21 0.51 -2.24
C ARG A 56 1.18 0.83 -3.75
N ILE A 57 0.42 0.08 -4.55
CA ILE A 57 0.28 0.25 -6.02
C ILE A 57 -1.02 1.00 -6.37
N ALA A 58 -1.81 1.42 -5.38
CA ALA A 58 -2.79 2.49 -5.57
C ALA A 58 -2.03 3.80 -5.79
N SER A 59 -1.35 3.88 -6.94
CA SER A 59 -0.85 5.10 -7.52
C SER A 59 -2.04 6.02 -7.56
N THR A 60 -1.93 7.10 -6.80
CA THR A 60 -2.78 8.27 -6.95
C THR A 60 -2.71 8.65 -8.41
N THR A 61 -3.61 8.08 -9.21
CA THR A 61 -3.94 8.63 -10.50
C THR A 61 -4.60 9.94 -10.12
N ASN A 62 -3.78 10.99 -10.06
CA ASN A 62 -4.25 12.31 -10.38
C ASN A 62 -4.72 12.21 -11.84
N ILE A 63 -5.87 11.58 -12.04
CA ILE A 63 -6.73 11.89 -13.16
C ILE A 63 -7.17 13.30 -12.82
N VAL A 64 -6.29 14.26 -13.09
CA VAL A 64 -6.72 15.59 -13.50
C VAL A 64 -7.56 15.27 -14.72
N ASN A 65 -8.86 15.06 -14.49
CA ASN A 65 -9.85 15.26 -15.53
C ASN A 65 -9.46 16.62 -16.11
N PRO A 66 -8.94 16.70 -17.35
CA PRO A 66 -8.53 17.98 -17.89
C PRO A 66 -9.76 18.85 -17.76
N SER A 67 -9.70 19.85 -16.88
CA SER A 67 -10.84 20.72 -16.71
C SER A 67 -10.91 21.47 -18.02
N ILE A 68 -11.80 21.07 -18.92
CA ILE A 68 -12.22 21.87 -20.08
C ILE A 68 -13.08 23.04 -19.56
N ARG A 69 -12.72 23.59 -18.40
CA ARG A 69 -13.33 24.75 -17.77
C ARG A 69 -12.37 25.88 -18.06
N TRP A 70 -12.87 26.91 -18.75
CA TRP A 70 -12.13 28.15 -18.94
C TRP A 70 -11.69 28.66 -17.56
N ASN A 71 -10.39 28.87 -17.39
CA ASN A 71 -9.88 29.54 -16.20
C ASN A 71 -10.28 31.02 -16.31
N THR A 72 -11.12 31.50 -15.38
CA THR A 72 -11.61 32.88 -15.40
C THR A 72 -10.53 33.89 -15.01
N THR A 73 -9.37 33.43 -14.55
CA THR A 73 -8.19 34.28 -14.35
C THR A 73 -7.40 34.39 -15.66
N GLY A 74 -7.74 35.41 -16.45
CA GLY A 74 -7.02 35.79 -17.66
C GLY A 74 -6.30 37.12 -17.49
N ILE A 75 -5.25 37.33 -18.28
CA ILE A 75 -4.58 38.64 -18.45
C ILE A 75 -4.90 39.20 -19.83
N THR A 76 -5.09 40.51 -19.93
CA THR A 76 -5.21 41.18 -21.22
C THR A 76 -3.82 41.42 -21.79
N VAL A 77 -3.47 40.73 -22.87
CA VAL A 77 -2.16 40.85 -23.54
C VAL A 77 -2.16 41.97 -24.60
N ALA A 78 -3.29 42.17 -25.28
CA ALA A 78 -3.49 43.24 -26.25
C ALA A 78 -4.97 43.64 -26.33
N GLY A 79 -5.24 44.90 -26.68
CA GLY A 79 -6.57 45.48 -26.80
C GLY A 79 -6.97 46.35 -25.61
N VAL A 80 -7.96 47.21 -25.84
CA VAL A 80 -8.63 48.03 -24.83
C VAL A 80 -10.13 47.81 -24.91
N GLY A 81 -10.85 47.99 -23.80
CA GLY A 81 -12.29 47.78 -23.78
C GLY A 81 -13.03 48.78 -24.69
N GLY A 82 -13.87 48.26 -25.58
CA GLY A 82 -14.87 49.05 -26.30
C GLY A 82 -14.35 50.01 -27.38
N SER A 83 -13.07 49.96 -27.77
CA SER A 83 -12.54 50.83 -28.83
C SER A 83 -11.38 50.19 -29.60
N PRO A 84 -11.34 50.37 -30.94
CA PRO A 84 -10.18 49.99 -31.74
C PRO A 84 -8.96 50.86 -31.42
N GLY A 85 -7.76 50.36 -31.68
CA GLY A 85 -6.52 51.13 -31.53
C GLY A 85 -5.44 50.74 -32.52
N ASN A 86 -4.42 51.60 -32.64
CA ASN A 86 -3.33 51.50 -33.61
C ASN A 86 -1.95 51.36 -32.98
N ASN A 87 -1.87 51.28 -31.64
CA ASN A 87 -0.62 51.02 -30.93
C ASN A 87 -0.28 49.52 -30.93
N SER A 88 0.99 49.19 -30.69
CA SER A 88 1.48 47.80 -30.66
C SER A 88 0.82 46.90 -29.60
N SER A 89 0.17 47.49 -28.60
CA SER A 89 -0.59 46.80 -27.54
C SER A 89 -2.11 46.84 -27.74
N GLN A 90 -2.60 47.32 -28.89
CA GLN A 90 -4.02 47.47 -29.18
C GLN A 90 -4.45 46.67 -30.41
N LEU A 91 -5.74 46.38 -30.49
CA LEU A 91 -6.36 45.70 -31.62
C LEU A 91 -7.28 46.70 -32.34
N ASN A 92 -7.25 46.73 -33.67
CA ASN A 92 -8.12 47.61 -34.47
C ASN A 92 -9.40 46.86 -34.87
N THR A 93 -9.26 45.88 -35.76
CA THR A 93 -10.38 45.08 -36.28
C THR A 93 -9.94 43.62 -36.47
N PRO A 94 -9.61 42.90 -35.39
CA PRO A 94 -9.18 41.53 -35.51
C PRO A 94 -10.32 40.67 -36.05
N ALA A 95 -10.03 39.89 -37.08
CA ALA A 95 -10.93 38.98 -37.77
C ALA A 95 -10.59 37.50 -37.50
N ASP A 96 -9.35 37.19 -37.12
CA ASP A 96 -8.90 35.82 -36.93
C ASP A 96 -7.86 35.66 -35.81
N VAL A 97 -7.74 34.42 -35.30
CA VAL A 97 -6.80 34.03 -34.25
C VAL A 97 -6.26 32.63 -34.49
N SER A 98 -4.94 32.46 -34.36
CA SER A 98 -4.29 31.16 -34.44
C SER A 98 -3.17 31.01 -33.40
N VAL A 99 -2.84 29.76 -33.08
CA VAL A 99 -1.78 29.41 -32.12
C VAL A 99 -0.86 28.38 -32.77
N ASP A 100 0.44 28.59 -32.71
CA ASP A 100 1.44 27.65 -33.23
C ASP A 100 1.89 26.60 -32.19
N PHE A 101 2.73 25.67 -32.63
CA PHE A 101 3.29 24.61 -31.77
C PHE A 101 4.26 25.12 -30.69
N SER A 102 4.71 26.37 -30.78
CA SER A 102 5.54 27.04 -29.77
C SER A 102 4.70 27.85 -28.79
N ASN A 103 3.37 27.70 -28.81
CA ASN A 103 2.42 28.45 -28.00
C ASN A 103 2.42 29.96 -28.26
N THR A 104 2.81 30.39 -29.46
CA THR A 104 2.71 31.80 -29.88
C THR A 104 1.29 32.09 -30.37
N LEU A 105 0.67 33.17 -29.88
CA LEU A 105 -0.65 33.64 -30.30
C LEU A 105 -0.52 34.67 -31.43
N TYR A 106 -1.18 34.43 -32.55
CA TYR A 106 -1.26 35.34 -33.69
C TYR A 106 -2.68 35.85 -33.85
N ILE A 107 -2.82 37.13 -34.16
CA ILE A 107 -4.11 37.83 -34.33
C ILE A 107 -4.01 38.63 -35.64
N ALA A 108 -5.00 38.49 -36.52
CA ALA A 108 -5.09 39.20 -37.80
C ALA A 108 -6.34 40.07 -37.84
#